data_AF-S1NH19-F1
#
_entry.id   AF-S1NH19-F1
#
_cell.length_a   1.000
_cell.length_b   1.000
_cell.length_c   1.000
_cell.angle_alpha   90.00
_cell.angle_beta   90.00
_cell.angle_gamma   90.00
#
_symmetry.space_group_name_H-M   'P 1'
#
loop_
_entity.id
_entity.type
_entity.pdbx_description
1 polymer ?
#
loop_
_entity_poly.entity_id
_entity_poly.type
_entity_poly.pdbx_seq_one_letter_code
_entity_poly.pdbx_strand_id
1 'polypeptide(L)'
;MNSTTHYENANFLRELAESLPRIFPEGSTDKSALLQRLANEELARAEYDEQIRAKVAAARADKRPGMSSAQLRQQLQGRYQELRNEL
;
A
#
# COMPACT_ATOMS: atom_id res chain seq x y z
N MET A 1 7.04 -12.30 -3.65
CA MET A 1 5.70 -12.34 -3.02
C MET A 1 4.74 -11.62 -3.95
N ASN A 2 3.61 -12.24 -4.31
CA ASN A 2 2.59 -11.59 -5.14
C ASN A 2 1.54 -10.95 -4.21
N SER A 3 0.76 -9.98 -4.72
CA SER A 3 -0.33 -9.34 -3.96
C SER A 3 -1.36 -10.38 -3.49
N THR A 4 -1.56 -11.45 -4.28
CA THR A 4 -2.45 -12.57 -3.98
C THR A 4 -2.11 -13.26 -2.65
N THR A 5 -0.84 -13.53 -2.37
CA THR A 5 -0.38 -14.15 -1.12
C THR A 5 -0.66 -13.23 0.07
N HIS A 6 -0.50 -11.92 -0.08
CA HIS A 6 -0.82 -10.97 1.00
C HIS A 6 -2.33 -10.94 1.29
N TYR A 7 -3.20 -11.01 0.27
CA TYR A 7 -4.65 -11.15 0.48
C TYR A 7 -5.03 -12.49 1.12
N GLU A 8 -4.42 -13.60 0.71
CA GLU A 8 -4.64 -14.92 1.29
C GLU A 8 -4.23 -14.95 2.77
N ASN A 9 -3.08 -14.37 3.11
CA ASN A 9 -2.61 -14.24 4.48
C ASN A 9 -3.56 -13.38 5.33
N ALA A 10 -4.02 -12.24 4.79
CA ALA A 10 -4.96 -11.37 5.48
C ALA A 10 -6.27 -12.11 5.82
N ASN A 11 -6.82 -12.85 4.87
CA ASN A 11 -8.03 -13.64 5.08
C ASN A 11 -7.80 -14.75 6.11
N PHE A 12 -6.72 -15.52 5.98
CA PHE A 12 -6.38 -16.58 6.93
C PHE A 12 -6.24 -16.04 8.36
N LEU A 13 -5.52 -14.94 8.54
CA LEU A 13 -5.32 -14.31 9.86
C LEU A 13 -6.63 -13.82 10.47
N ARG A 14 -7.55 -13.31 9.64
CA ARG A 14 -8.87 -12.87 10.11
C ARG A 14 -9.75 -14.04 10.52
N GLU A 15 -9.81 -15.10 9.72
CA GLU A 15 -10.53 -16.34 10.06
C GLU A 15 -9.95 -17.00 11.32
N LEU A 16 -8.62 -16.98 11.48
CA LEU A 16 -7.97 -17.47 12.69
C LEU A 16 -8.34 -16.63 13.91
N ALA A 17 -8.38 -15.30 13.79
CA ALA A 17 -8.80 -14.42 14.87
C ALA A 17 -10.26 -14.66 15.29
N GLU A 18 -11.15 -14.93 14.34
CA GLU A 18 -12.57 -15.18 14.59
C GLU A 18 -12.82 -16.55 15.23
N SER A 19 -12.03 -17.56 14.84
CA SER A 19 -12.12 -18.91 15.40
C SER A 19 -11.41 -19.05 16.74
N LEU A 20 -10.43 -18.19 17.06
CA LEU A 20 -9.58 -18.27 18.24
C LEU A 20 -10.34 -18.42 19.57
N PRO A 21 -11.41 -17.64 19.85
CA PRO A 21 -12.15 -17.77 21.11
C PRO A 21 -12.82 -19.14 21.29
N ARG A 22 -13.09 -19.86 20.19
CA ARG A 22 -13.67 -21.22 20.24
C ARG A 22 -12.59 -22.29 20.43
N ILE A 23 -11.43 -22.15 19.79
CA ILE A 23 -10.35 -23.15 19.83
C ILE A 23 -9.38 -22.97 21.01
N PHE A 24 -9.24 -21.75 21.52
CA PHE A 24 -8.38 -21.41 22.65
C PHE A 24 -9.05 -20.34 23.52
N PRO A 25 -10.04 -20.72 24.35
CA PRO A 25 -10.88 -19.74 25.04
C PRO A 25 -10.12 -18.83 26.00
N GLU A 26 -9.17 -19.39 26.77
CA GLU A 26 -8.40 -18.65 27.75
C GLU A 26 -7.39 -17.71 27.09
N GLY A 27 -7.42 -16.41 27.42
CA GLY A 27 -6.46 -15.44 26.86
C GLY A 27 -6.55 -15.25 25.34
N SER A 28 -7.69 -15.57 24.73
CA SER A 28 -7.93 -15.38 23.28
C SER A 28 -8.02 -13.92 22.87
N THR A 29 -8.44 -13.01 23.75
CA THR A 29 -8.73 -11.61 23.40
C THR A 29 -7.52 -10.90 22.80
N ASP A 30 -6.39 -10.86 23.51
CA ASP A 30 -5.19 -10.15 23.07
C ASP A 30 -4.60 -10.78 21.79
N LYS A 31 -4.66 -12.10 21.70
CA LYS A 31 -4.18 -12.85 20.53
C LYS A 31 -5.08 -12.61 19.31
N SER A 32 -6.39 -12.56 19.49
CA SER A 32 -7.34 -12.26 18.41
C SER A 32 -7.15 -10.83 17.90
N ALA A 33 -6.93 -9.87 18.80
CA ALA A 33 -6.63 -8.49 18.45
C ALA A 33 -5.30 -8.38 17.67
N LEU A 34 -4.26 -9.10 18.09
CA LEU A 34 -2.99 -9.17 17.35
C LEU A 34 -3.19 -9.75 15.94
N LEU A 35 -3.92 -10.85 15.81
CA LEU A 35 -4.19 -11.48 14.51
C LEU A 35 -4.98 -10.55 13.59
N GLN A 36 -5.98 -9.83 14.10
CA GLN A 36 -6.71 -8.82 13.32
C GLN A 36 -5.81 -7.69 12.85
N ARG A 37 -4.88 -7.23 13.70
CA ARG A 37 -3.91 -6.21 13.30
C ARG A 37 -2.98 -6.72 12.18
N LEU A 38 -2.46 -7.94 12.32
CA LEU A 38 -1.60 -8.54 11.30
C LEU A 38 -2.36 -8.75 9.98
N ALA A 39 -3.64 -9.14 10.05
CA ALA A 39 -4.49 -9.24 8.87
C ALA A 39 -4.62 -7.90 8.13
N ASN A 40 -4.80 -6.80 8.87
CA ASN A 40 -4.86 -5.46 8.30
C ASN A 40 -3.51 -5.02 7.70
N GLU A 41 -2.39 -5.39 8.33
CA GLU A 41 -1.05 -5.10 7.81
C GLU A 41 -0.77 -5.86 6.50
N GLU A 42 -1.16 -7.13 6.40
CA GLU A 42 -1.07 -7.90 5.16
C GLU A 42 -1.98 -7.33 4.06
N LEU A 43 -3.21 -6.92 4.40
CA LEU A 43 -4.11 -6.27 3.45
C LEU A 43 -3.52 -4.97 2.91
N ALA A 44 -3.04 -4.08 3.79
CA ALA A 44 -2.44 -2.81 3.38
C ALA A 44 -1.20 -3.03 2.49
N ARG A 45 -0.44 -4.11 2.73
CA ARG A 45 0.70 -4.47 1.89
C ARG A 45 0.27 -4.95 0.51
N ALA A 46 -0.79 -5.75 0.41
CA ALA A 46 -1.35 -6.19 -0.85
C ALA A 46 -1.78 -5.00 -1.73
N GLU A 47 -2.52 -4.06 -1.13
CA GLU A 47 -3.01 -2.84 -1.79
C GLU A 47 -1.85 -1.93 -2.24
N TYR A 48 -0.84 -1.76 -1.39
CA TYR A 48 0.35 -0.99 -1.73
C TYR A 48 1.10 -1.61 -2.92
N ASP A 49 1.31 -2.92 -2.91
CA ASP A 49 2.00 -3.61 -4.01
C ASP A 49 1.24 -3.48 -5.34
N GLU A 50 -0.10 -3.50 -5.29
CA GLU A 50 -0.94 -3.26 -6.47
C GLU A 50 -0.85 -1.82 -6.95
N GLN A 51 -0.90 -0.85 -6.04
CA GLN A 51 -0.73 0.56 -6.37
C GLN A 51 0.62 0.82 -7.04
N ILE A 52 1.71 0.26 -6.49
CA ILE A 52 3.05 0.39 -7.08
C ILE A 52 3.11 -0.27 -8.45
N ARG A 53 2.54 -1.47 -8.60
CA ARG A 53 2.49 -2.15 -9.90
C ARG A 53 1.75 -1.33 -10.95
N ALA A 54 0.59 -0.78 -10.59
CA ALA A 54 -0.21 0.08 -11.48
C ALA A 54 0.55 1.35 -11.86
N LYS A 55 1.19 2.02 -10.87
CA LYS A 55 2.01 3.23 -11.10
C LYS A 55 3.18 2.94 -12.04
N VAL A 56 3.89 1.83 -11.84
CA VAL A 56 5.01 1.42 -12.70
C VAL A 56 4.52 1.05 -14.10
N ALA A 57 3.40 0.33 -14.22
CA ALA A 57 2.82 -0.02 -15.51
C ALA A 57 2.44 1.24 -16.31
N ALA A 58 1.79 2.22 -15.66
CA ALA A 58 1.46 3.50 -16.26
C ALA A 58 2.72 4.27 -16.71
N ALA A 59 3.75 4.33 -15.87
CA ALA A 59 5.01 4.98 -16.21
C ALA A 59 5.74 4.29 -17.38
N ARG A 60 5.68 2.96 -17.47
CA ARG A 60 6.26 2.18 -18.58
C ARG A 60 5.47 2.32 -19.88
N ALA A 61 4.16 2.54 -19.79
CA ALA A 61 3.30 2.75 -20.95
C ALA A 61 3.42 4.18 -21.52
N ASP A 62 3.98 5.12 -20.75
CA ASP A 62 4.21 6.49 -21.18
C ASP A 62 5.25 6.55 -22.31
N LYS A 63 4.84 7.10 -23.46
CA LYS A 63 5.67 7.23 -24.67
C LYS A 63 6.36 8.59 -24.78
N ARG A 64 6.13 9.51 -23.84
CA ARG A 64 6.75 10.83 -23.86
C ARG A 64 8.27 10.67 -23.70
N PRO A 65 9.07 11.51 -24.39
CA PRO A 65 10.52 11.47 -24.23
C PRO A 65 10.91 11.79 -22.78
N GLY A 66 12.02 11.21 -22.34
CA GLY A 66 12.58 11.52 -21.03
C GLY A 66 12.95 12.99 -20.89
N MET A 67 12.82 13.52 -19.67
CA MET A 67 13.20 14.88 -19.33
C MET A 67 14.55 14.88 -18.61
N SER A 68 15.44 15.80 -18.99
CA SER A 68 16.70 15.98 -18.24
C SER A 68 16.42 16.54 -16.84
N SER A 69 17.34 16.27 -15.91
CA SER A 69 17.24 16.81 -14.55
C SER A 69 17.23 18.34 -14.50
N ALA A 70 17.92 19.01 -15.43
CA ALA A 70 17.92 20.47 -15.55
C ALA A 70 16.56 21.02 -15.97
N GLN A 71 15.94 20.42 -17.01
CA GLN A 71 14.59 20.78 -17.45
C GLN A 71 13.55 20.56 -16.35
N LEU A 72 13.66 19.45 -15.61
CA LEU A 72 12.76 19.16 -14.49
C LEU A 72 12.87 20.21 -13.39
N ARG A 73 14.09 20.62 -13.01
CA ARG A 73 14.29 21.67 -11.99
C ARG A 73 13.69 23.00 -12.42
N GLN A 74 13.88 23.41 -13.67
CA GLN A 74 13.29 24.65 -14.19
C GLN A 74 11.76 24.60 -14.17
N GLN A 75 11.16 23.48 -14.60
CA GLN A 75 9.71 23.31 -14.57
C GLN A 75 9.16 23.35 -13.14
N LEU A 76 9.83 22.69 -12.19
CA LEU A 76 9.43 22.72 -10.78
C LEU A 76 9.54 24.13 -10.19
N GLN A 77 10.62 24.87 -10.48
CA GLN A 77 10.77 26.25 -10.05
C GLN A 77 9.65 27.16 -10.58
N GLY A 78 9.28 27.03 -11.85
CA GLY A 78 8.14 27.75 -12.43
C GLY A 78 6.84 27.45 -11.70
N ARG A 79 6.52 26.17 -11.48
CA ARG A 79 5.32 25.76 -10.72
C ARG A 79 5.29 26.28 -9.29
N TYR A 80 6.43 26.31 -8.61
CA TYR A 80 6.51 26.88 -7.27
C TYR A 80 6.25 28.38 -7.25
N GLN A 81 6.70 29.12 -8.28
CA GLN A 81 6.45 30.55 -8.41
C GLN A 81 4.98 30.83 -8.72
N GLU A 82 4.37 30.06 -9.62
CA GLU A 82 2.93 30.13 -9.92
C GLU A 82 2.09 29.91 -8.66
N LEU A 83 2.33 28.81 -7.93
CA LEU A 83 1.61 28.49 -6.70
C LEU A 83 1.80 29.56 -5.61
N ARG A 84 2.99 30.18 -5.54
CA ARG A 84 3.26 31.25 -4.58
C ARG A 84 2.56 32.56 -4.92
N ASN A 85 2.33 32.84 -6.20
CA ASN A 85 1.66 34.06 -6.66
C ASN A 85 0.13 33.94 -6.62
N GLU A 86 -0.40 32.72 -6.53
CA GLU A 86 -1.83 32.41 -6.33
C GLU A 86 -2.27 32.45 -4.85
N LEU A 87 -1.31 32.57 -3.92
CA LEU A 87 -1.50 32.71 -2.47
C LEU A 87 -1.34 34.16 -2.01
#